data_AF-A0A6C0CZ15-F1
#
_entry.id   AF-A0A6C0CZ15-F1
#
_cell.length_a   1.000
_cell.length_b   1.000
_cell.length_c   1.000
_cell.angle_alpha   90.00
_cell.angle_beta   90.00
_cell.angle_gamma   90.00
#
_symmetry.space_group_name_H-M   'P 1'
#
loop_
_entity.id
_entity.type
_entity.pdbx_description
1 polymer ?
#
loop_
_entity_poly.entity_id
_entity_poly.type
_entity_poly.pdbx_seq_one_letter_code
_entity_poly.pdbx_strand_id
1 'polypeptide(L)' 'MNMMNIAVIFIAIIAINYIVTMVMNFLGVELEVYGSYLLWLFAIILFWGFLPGPENYFNGT' A
#
# COMPACT_ATOMS: atom_id res chain seq x y z
N MET A 1 11.31 -4.20 -10.63
CA MET A 1 9.97 -3.58 -10.62
C MET A 1 9.71 -2.92 -11.98
N ASN A 2 8.64 -3.28 -12.70
CA ASN A 2 8.28 -2.62 -13.96
C ASN A 2 7.47 -1.34 -13.68
N MET A 3 7.51 -0.36 -14.57
CA MET A 3 6.76 0.90 -14.53
C MET A 3 5.26 0.68 -14.30
N MET A 4 4.68 -0.42 -14.82
CA MET A 4 3.30 -0.81 -14.55
C MET A 4 3.04 -1.09 -13.05
N ASN A 5 3.94 -1.81 -12.37
CA ASN A 5 3.77 -2.13 -10.95
C ASN A 5 3.82 -0.86 -10.09
N ILE A 6 4.70 0.08 -10.46
CA ILE A 6 4.81 1.39 -9.80
C ILE A 6 3.49 2.16 -9.94
N ALA A 7 2.94 2.22 -11.17
CA ALA A 7 1.68 2.89 -11.43
C ALA A 7 0.52 2.29 -10.62
N VAL A 8 0.43 0.95 -10.56
CA VAL A 8 -0.59 0.23 -9.79
C VAL A 8 -0.48 0.53 -8.30
N ILE A 9 0.73 0.57 -7.74
CA ILE A 9 0.98 0.91 -6.33
C ILE A 9 0.47 2.31 -6.01
N PHE A 10 0.79 3.31 -6.83
CA PHE A 10 0.32 4.69 -6.61
C PHE A 10 -1.21 4.80 -6.71
N ILE A 11 -1.82 4.16 -7.70
CA ILE A 11 -3.29 4.12 -7.84
C ILE A 11 -3.92 3.49 -6.60
N ALA A 12 -3.37 2.38 -6.10
CA ALA A 12 -3.87 1.70 -4.91
C ALA A 12 -3.79 2.60 -3.66
N ILE A 13 -2.68 3.30 -3.46
CA ILE A 13 -2.51 4.24 -2.33
C ILE A 13 -3.56 5.36 -2.40
N ILE A 14 -3.76 5.97 -3.57
CA ILE A 14 -4.75 7.04 -3.77
C ILE A 14 -6.17 6.52 -3.51
N ALA A 15 -6.52 5.36 -4.06
CA ALA A 15 -7.84 4.77 -3.89
C ALA A 15 -8.12 4.44 -2.42
N ILE A 16 -7.16 3.82 -1.72
CA ILE A 16 -7.28 3.50 -0.30
C ILE A 16 -7.40 4.77 0.54
N ASN A 17 -6.57 5.78 0.30
CA ASN A 17 -6.66 7.07 0.99
C ASN A 17 -8.06 7.67 0.85
N TYR A 18 -8.58 7.71 -0.37
CA TYR A 18 -9.89 8.28 -0.66
C TYR A 18 -11.03 7.51 0.01
N ILE A 19 -11.06 6.18 -0.14
CA ILE A 19 -12.10 5.33 0.44
C ILE A 19 -12.08 5.40 1.97
N VAL A 20 -10.91 5.27 2.60
CA VAL A 20 -10.78 5.32 4.06
C VAL A 20 -11.19 6.69 4.57
N THR A 21 -10.73 7.77 3.94
CA THR A 21 -11.10 9.13 4.36
C THR A 21 -12.61 9.35 4.25
N MET A 22 -13.25 8.89 3.17
CA MET A 22 -14.71 8.96 3.03
C MET A 22 -15.45 8.19 4.13
N VAL A 23 -15.02 6.96 4.42
CA VAL A 23 -15.65 6.13 5.45
C VAL A 23 -15.47 6.75 6.84
N MET A 24 -14.26 7.22 7.17
CA MET A 24 -13.98 7.82 8.47
C MET A 24 -14.75 9.14 8.65
N ASN A 25 -14.85 9.96 7.60
CA ASN A 25 -15.70 11.16 7.62
C ASN A 25 -17.18 10.80 7.81
N PHE A 26 -17.68 9.77 7.13
CA PHE A 26 -19.06 9.29 7.31
C PHE A 26 -19.32 8.82 8.75
N LEU A 27 -18.33 8.17 9.37
CA LEU A 27 -18.40 7.73 10.76
C LEU A 27 -18.11 8.84 11.79
N GLY A 28 -17.73 10.04 11.36
CA GLY A 28 -17.36 11.14 12.25
C GLY A 28 -16.03 10.95 12.99
N VAL A 29 -15.13 10.12 12.45
CA VAL A 29 -13.82 9.83 13.05
C VAL A 29 -12.77 10.80 12.52
N GLU A 30 -12.07 11.47 13.42
CA GLU A 30 -11.02 12.44 13.09
C GLU A 30 -9.74 11.77 12.58
N LEU A 31 -8.98 12.49 11.74
CA LEU A 31 -7.75 12.01 11.10
C LEU A 31 -6.67 11.60 12.12
N GLU A 32 -6.60 12.24 13.28
CA GLU A 32 -5.62 11.91 14.33
C GLU A 32 -5.76 10.46 14.82
N VAL A 33 -6.99 9.91 14.78
CA VAL A 33 -7.29 8.57 15.27
C VAL A 33 -6.81 7.48 14.30
N TYR A 34 -6.96 7.68 12.99
CA TYR A 34 -6.68 6.63 11.99
C TYR A 34 -5.50 6.93 11.06
N GLY A 35 -5.01 8.16 11.03
CA GLY A 35 -4.00 8.62 10.07
C GLY A 35 -2.68 7.87 10.18
N SER A 36 -2.23 7.56 11.40
CA SER A 36 -1.01 6.76 11.63
C SER A 36 -1.14 5.33 11.09
N TYR A 37 -2.30 4.69 11.28
CA TYR A 37 -2.59 3.36 10.72
C TYR A 37 -2.66 3.39 9.20
N LEU A 38 -3.24 4.45 8.62
CA LEU A 38 -3.30 4.64 7.17
C LEU A 38 -1.89 4.84 6.57
N LEU A 39 -1.03 5.62 7.22
CA LEU A 39 0.38 5.76 6.83
C LEU A 39 1.15 4.45 6.95
N TRP A 40 0.92 3.68 8.02
CA TRP A 40 1.52 2.34 8.17
C TRP A 40 1.10 1.40 7.02
N LEU A 41 -0.17 1.42 6.62
CA LEU A 41 -0.65 0.65 5.49
C LEU A 41 0.02 1.07 4.17
N PHE A 42 0.20 2.37 3.92
CA PHE A 42 0.94 2.85 2.74
C PHE A 42 2.38 2.37 2.72
N ALA A 43 3.05 2.36 3.88
CA ALA A 43 4.39 1.82 3.98
C ALA A 43 4.43 0.34 3.54
N ILE A 44 3.50 -0.50 4.01
CA ILE A 44 3.42 -1.91 3.61
C ILE A 44 3.22 -2.07 2.10
N ILE A 45 2.32 -1.27 1.50
CA ILE A 45 2.05 -1.32 0.06
C ILE A 45 3.29 -0.92 -0.74
N LEU A 46 4.02 0.10 -0.29
CA LEU A 46 5.30 0.50 -0.90
C LEU A 46 6.35 -0.60 -0.75
N PHE A 47 6.48 -1.21 0.42
CA PHE A 47 7.39 -2.33 0.68
C PHE A 47 7.12 -3.52 -0.25
N TRP A 48 5.86 -3.80 -0.58
CA TRP A 48 5.51 -4.81 -1.56
C TRP A 48 6.11 -4.55 -2.95
N GLY A 49 6.22 -3.29 -3.37
CA GLY A 49 6.90 -2.93 -4.61
C GLY A 49 8.41 -3.18 -4.62
N PHE A 50 9.04 -3.11 -3.44
CA PHE A 50 10.48 -3.28 -3.27
C PHE A 50 10.90 -4.71 -2.90
N LEU A 51 9.95 -5.58 -2.53
CA LEU A 51 10.25 -6.97 -2.17
C LEU A 51 10.82 -7.70 -3.40
N PRO A 52 12.00 -8.35 -3.26
CA PRO A 52 12.54 -9.18 -4.32
C PRO A 52 11.59 -10.35 -4.60
N GLY A 53 11.55 -10.77 -5.87
CA GLY A 53 10.80 -11.96 -6.24
C GLY A 53 11.36 -13.21 -5.53
N PRO A 54 10.58 -14.30 -5.47
CA PRO A 54 11.06 -15.55 -4.91
C PRO A 54 12.28 -16.05 -5.69
N GLU A 55 13.41 -16.22 -5.00
CA GLU A 55 14.60 -16.84 -5.58
C GLU A 55 14.50 -18.36 -5.48
N ASN A 56 14.76 -19.05 -6.59
CA ASN A 56 14.84 -20.51 -6.61
C ASN A 56 16.29 -20.96 -6.33
N TYR A 57 16.60 -21.15 -5.05
CA TYR A 57 17.92 -21.56 -4.58
C TYR A 57 18.35 -22.97 -4.98
N PHE A 58 17.43 -23.77 -5.54
CA PHE A 58 17.68 -25.16 -5.94
C PHE A 58 17.82 -25.35 -7.46
N ASN A 59 17.87 -24.26 -8.23
CA ASN A 59 18.01 -24.32 -9.69
C ASN A 59 19.48 -24.53 -10.13
N GLY A 60 20.14 -25.51 -9.53
CA GLY A 60 21.52 -25.89 -9.79
C GLY A 60 21.62 -27.35 -10.22
N THR A 61 21.40 -27.60 -11.51
CA THR A 61 21.93 -28.73 -12.29
C THR A 61 22.33 -28.21 -13.67
#